data_AF-A0A4S0N5V1-F1
#
_entry.id   AF-A0A4S0N5V1-F1
#
_cell.length_a   1.000
_cell.length_b   1.000
_cell.length_c   1.000
_cell.angle_alpha   90.00
_cell.angle_beta   90.00
_cell.angle_gamma   90.00
#
_symmetry.space_group_name_H-M   'P 1'
#
loop_
_entity.id
_entity.type
_entity.pdbx_description
1 polymer ?
#
loop_
_entity_poly.entity_id
_entity_poly.type
_entity_poly.pdbx_seq_one_letter_code
_entity_poly.pdbx_strand_id
1 'polypeptide(L)'
;LAATLLAFTIFFYAVVYTMWLKRSTPQNIVIGGAAGAIPPVIGGAAVTGSVSLESIILFLIIFLWTPPHFWALALFKSEDYGRAGIPMMPNVAGHASTRRQILADALILAPVGLLPCDLGYTPAAYGLVLPMLGLSVVWYA
;
A
#
# COMPACT_ATOMS: atom_id res chain seq x y z
N LEU A 1 -23.87 0.40 5.43
CA LEU A 1 -22.45 0.81 5.54
C LEU A 1 -21.54 -0.03 4.65
N ALA A 2 -21.35 -1.33 4.91
CA ALA A 2 -20.45 -2.19 4.14
C ALA A 2 -20.75 -2.23 2.62
N ALA A 3 -22.02 -2.36 2.23
CA ALA A 3 -22.43 -2.31 0.81
C ALA A 3 -22.04 -0.98 0.13
N THR A 4 -22.17 0.14 0.83
CA THR A 4 -21.78 1.47 0.33
C THR A 4 -20.27 1.57 0.17
N LEU A 5 -19.50 1.09 1.16
CA LEU A 5 -18.03 1.07 1.10
C LEU A 5 -17.53 0.17 -0.05
N LEU A 6 -18.16 -0.98 -0.25
CA LEU A 6 -17.86 -1.89 -1.36
C LEU A 6 -18.17 -1.25 -2.72
N ALA A 7 -19.36 -0.68 -2.87
CA ALA A 7 -19.76 0.01 -4.11
C ALA A 7 -18.80 1.17 -4.43
N PHE A 8 -18.43 1.96 -3.43
CA PHE A 8 -17.44 3.03 -3.58
C PHE A 8 -16.06 2.49 -3.98
N THR A 9 -15.61 1.40 -3.37
CA THR A 9 -14.30 0.77 -3.68
C THR A 9 -14.26 0.26 -5.12
N ILE A 10 -15.33 -0.39 -5.59
CA ILE A 10 -15.45 -0.85 -6.99
C ILE A 10 -15.43 0.35 -7.94
N PHE A 11 -16.21 1.38 -7.65
CA PHE A 11 -16.24 2.61 -8.45
C PHE A 11 -14.86 3.27 -8.53
N PHE A 12 -14.19 3.43 -7.39
CA PHE A 12 -12.86 4.01 -7.31
C PHE A 12 -11.84 3.19 -8.10
N TYR A 13 -11.88 1.87 -7.97
CA TYR A 13 -10.98 0.99 -8.72
C TYR A 13 -11.22 1.05 -10.24
N ALA A 14 -12.48 1.01 -10.68
CA ALA A 14 -12.82 0.98 -12.10
C ALA A 14 -12.60 2.35 -12.76
N VAL A 15 -13.12 3.43 -12.16
CA VAL A 15 -13.13 4.75 -12.76
C VAL A 15 -11.86 5.53 -12.43
N VAL A 16 -11.55 5.68 -11.15
CA VAL A 16 -10.44 6.54 -10.71
C VAL A 16 -9.10 5.90 -11.01
N TYR A 17 -8.92 4.62 -10.65
CA TYR A 17 -7.66 3.92 -10.92
C TYR A 17 -7.55 3.46 -12.37
N THR A 18 -8.46 2.59 -12.83
CA THR A 18 -8.27 1.86 -14.09
C THR A 18 -8.41 2.75 -15.33
N MET A 19 -9.46 3.59 -15.38
CA MET A 19 -9.68 4.46 -16.54
C MET A 19 -8.78 5.70 -16.52
N TRP A 20 -8.54 6.29 -15.36
CA TRP A 20 -7.87 7.60 -15.27
C TRP A 20 -6.42 7.51 -14.82
N LEU A 21 -6.16 7.20 -13.55
CA LEU A 21 -4.83 7.34 -12.94
C LEU A 21 -3.80 6.42 -13.60
N LYS A 22 -4.16 5.17 -13.91
CA LYS A 22 -3.25 4.14 -14.45
C LYS A 22 -2.40 4.64 -15.62
N ARG A 23 -2.96 5.45 -16.51
CA ARG A 23 -2.28 5.98 -17.70
C ARG A 23 -1.79 7.42 -17.56
N SER A 24 -2.12 8.11 -16.47
CA SER A 24 -1.94 9.57 -16.36
C SER A 24 -0.85 9.99 -15.38
N THR A 25 -0.50 9.17 -14.38
CA THR A 25 0.46 9.56 -13.34
C THR A 25 1.30 8.38 -12.84
N PRO A 26 2.57 8.59 -12.47
CA PRO A 26 3.39 7.56 -11.84
C PRO A 26 3.01 7.27 -10.38
N GLN A 27 2.14 8.09 -9.78
CA GLN A 27 1.51 7.83 -8.49
C GLN A 27 0.23 6.98 -8.60
N ASN A 28 -0.02 6.40 -9.78
CA ASN A 28 -1.20 5.59 -10.08
C ASN A 28 -1.43 4.46 -9.07
N ILE A 29 -0.36 3.81 -8.62
CA ILE A 29 -0.43 2.68 -7.71
C ILE A 29 -0.58 3.12 -6.26
N VAL A 30 -0.03 4.26 -5.87
CA VAL A 30 -0.22 4.78 -4.49
C VAL A 30 -1.67 5.15 -4.30
N ILE A 31 -2.22 5.97 -5.20
CA ILE A 31 -3.61 6.41 -5.12
C ILE A 31 -4.57 5.25 -5.42
N GLY A 32 -4.28 4.43 -6.43
CA GLY A 32 -5.07 3.25 -6.78
C GLY A 32 -5.03 2.15 -5.71
N GLY A 33 -3.92 2.05 -4.99
CA GLY A 33 -3.70 1.13 -3.86
C GLY A 33 -4.68 1.36 -2.71
N ALA A 34 -5.22 2.58 -2.57
CA ALA A 34 -6.27 2.86 -1.60
C ALA A 34 -7.47 1.93 -1.77
N ALA A 35 -7.90 1.66 -3.01
CA ALA A 35 -9.01 0.72 -3.24
C ALA A 35 -8.65 -0.72 -2.82
N GLY A 36 -7.40 -1.13 -3.01
CA GLY A 36 -6.90 -2.43 -2.56
C GLY A 36 -6.77 -2.55 -1.04
N ALA A 37 -6.68 -1.42 -0.33
CA ALA A 37 -6.51 -1.37 1.12
C ALA A 37 -7.82 -1.28 1.91
N ILE A 38 -8.94 -0.91 1.29
CA ILE A 38 -10.28 -0.81 1.92
C ILE A 38 -10.93 -2.16 2.34
N PRO A 39 -10.59 -3.35 1.80
CA PRO A 39 -11.26 -4.61 2.17
C PRO A 39 -11.37 -4.92 3.68
N PRO A 40 -10.34 -4.71 4.54
CA PRO A 40 -10.49 -4.91 5.99
C PRO A 40 -11.54 -4.00 6.62
N VAL A 41 -11.71 -2.78 6.11
CA VAL A 41 -12.75 -1.83 6.56
C VAL A 41 -14.14 -2.30 6.14
N ILE A 42 -14.29 -2.82 4.92
CA ILE A 42 -15.56 -3.41 4.47
C ILE A 42 -15.90 -4.65 5.31
N GLY A 43 -14.93 -5.53 5.54
CA GLY A 43 -15.11 -6.75 6.35
C GLY A 43 -15.51 -6.43 7.78
N GLY A 44 -14.80 -5.51 8.44
CA GLY A 44 -15.13 -5.06 9.79
C GLY A 44 -16.52 -4.42 9.87
N ALA A 45 -16.87 -3.56 8.91
CA ALA A 45 -18.17 -2.93 8.83
C ALA A 45 -19.32 -3.90 8.49
N ALA A 46 -19.03 -5.03 7.81
CA ALA A 46 -20.03 -6.04 7.47
C ALA A 46 -20.46 -6.84 8.71
N VAL A 47 -19.53 -7.11 9.63
CA VAL A 47 -19.80 -7.88 10.86
C VAL A 47 -20.30 -6.96 11.98
N THR A 48 -19.66 -5.81 12.19
CA THR A 48 -19.92 -4.95 13.36
C THR A 48 -20.91 -3.82 13.07
N GLY A 49 -21.21 -3.54 11.80
CA GLY A 49 -22.03 -2.39 11.40
C GLY A 49 -21.33 -1.03 11.55
N SER A 50 -20.05 -1.00 11.96
CA SER A 50 -19.29 0.24 12.21
C SER A 50 -17.85 0.15 11.67
N VAL A 51 -17.15 1.28 11.58
CA VAL A 51 -15.72 1.30 11.26
C VAL A 51 -14.94 1.37 12.57
N SER A 52 -14.18 0.33 12.88
CA SER A 52 -13.32 0.28 14.06
C SER A 52 -11.92 0.83 13.77
N LEU A 53 -11.22 1.22 14.83
CA LEU A 53 -9.82 1.65 14.75
C LEU A 53 -8.93 0.53 14.18
N GLU A 54 -9.17 -0.72 14.56
CA GLU A 54 -8.45 -1.89 14.05
C GLU A 54 -8.52 -2.00 12.52
N SER A 55 -9.72 -1.88 11.95
CA SER A 55 -9.89 -1.91 10.49
C SER A 55 -9.18 -0.76 9.78
N ILE A 56 -9.12 0.42 10.39
CA ILE A 56 -8.39 1.58 9.85
C ILE A 56 -6.88 1.33 9.88
N ILE A 57 -6.36 0.72 10.95
CA ILE A 57 -4.93 0.38 11.06
C ILE A 57 -4.55 -0.64 9.99
N LEU A 58 -5.38 -1.67 9.78
CA LEU A 58 -5.18 -2.64 8.70
C LEU A 58 -5.21 -1.97 7.32
N PHE A 59 -6.13 -1.02 7.10
CA PHE A 59 -6.14 -0.20 5.89
C PHE A 59 -4.82 0.56 5.71
N LEU A 60 -4.32 1.24 6.74
CA LEU A 60 -3.08 2.00 6.67
C LEU A 60 -1.86 1.12 6.37
N ILE A 61 -1.78 -0.05 7.02
CA ILE A 61 -0.69 -1.01 6.79
C ILE A 61 -0.69 -1.48 5.33
N ILE A 62 -1.84 -1.91 4.80
CA ILE A 62 -1.93 -2.39 3.41
C ILE A 62 -1.66 -1.24 2.43
N PHE A 63 -2.19 -0.05 2.70
CA PHE A 63 -1.99 1.13 1.87
C PHE A 63 -0.52 1.52 1.78
N LEU A 64 0.18 1.63 2.92
CA LEU A 64 1.58 2.03 2.99
C LEU A 64 2.55 0.94 2.52
N TRP A 65 2.16 -0.33 2.59
CA TRP A 65 2.92 -1.44 2.02
C TRP A 65 2.84 -1.48 0.48
N THR A 66 1.78 -0.93 -0.10
CA THR A 66 1.55 -0.99 -1.56
C THR A 66 2.67 -0.32 -2.37
N PRO A 67 3.11 0.94 -2.11
CA PRO A 67 4.18 1.57 -2.87
C PRO A 67 5.51 0.81 -2.82
N PRO A 68 6.07 0.44 -1.64
CA PRO A 68 7.31 -0.33 -1.56
C PRO A 68 7.27 -1.62 -2.37
N HIS A 69 6.18 -2.37 -2.27
CA HIS A 69 6.03 -3.66 -2.95
C HIS A 69 5.91 -3.49 -4.47
N PHE A 70 5.01 -2.62 -4.93
CA PHE A 70 4.75 -2.47 -6.35
C PHE A 70 5.86 -1.75 -7.09
N TRP A 71 6.52 -0.75 -6.49
CA TRP A 71 7.64 -0.08 -7.14
C TRP A 71 8.87 -0.98 -7.22
N ALA A 72 9.08 -1.88 -6.25
CA ALA A 72 10.10 -2.92 -6.38
C ALA A 72 9.82 -3.84 -7.58
N LEU A 73 8.57 -4.27 -7.78
CA LEU A 73 8.17 -5.03 -8.96
C LEU A 73 8.32 -4.22 -10.26
N ALA A 74 7.97 -2.93 -10.21
CA ALA A 74 8.09 -2.02 -11.35
C ALA A 74 9.54 -1.80 -11.77
N LEU A 75 10.50 -1.82 -10.84
CA LEU A 75 11.93 -1.76 -11.15
C LEU A 75 12.34 -2.95 -12.03
N PHE A 76 11.88 -4.16 -11.69
CA PHE A 76 12.15 -5.39 -12.45
C PHE A 76 11.42 -5.43 -13.79
N LYS A 77 10.22 -4.86 -13.87
CA LYS A 77 9.35 -4.85 -15.05
C LYS A 77 9.32 -3.52 -15.82
N SER A 78 10.30 -2.66 -15.58
CA SER A 78 10.35 -1.30 -16.11
C SER A 78 10.31 -1.25 -17.64
N GLU A 79 11.00 -2.16 -18.32
CA GLU A 79 10.97 -2.28 -19.78
C GLU A 79 9.57 -2.63 -20.32
N ASP A 80 8.91 -3.62 -19.72
CA ASP A 80 7.56 -4.06 -20.12
C ASP A 80 6.55 -2.92 -19.95
N TYR A 81 6.65 -2.17 -18.83
CA TYR A 81 5.81 -0.99 -18.59
C TYR A 81 6.12 0.16 -19.56
N GLY A 82 7.39 0.32 -19.94
CA GLY A 82 7.82 1.32 -20.93
C GLY A 82 7.28 1.03 -22.31
N ARG A 83 7.35 -0.23 -22.76
CA ARG A 83 6.76 -0.68 -24.02
C ARG A 83 5.25 -0.51 -24.06
N ALA A 84 4.58 -0.67 -22.91
CA ALA A 84 3.14 -0.47 -22.78
C ALA A 84 2.72 1.00 -22.64
N GLY A 85 3.67 1.95 -22.58
CA GLY A 85 3.38 3.37 -22.40
C GLY A 85 2.78 3.71 -21.03
N ILE A 86 2.99 2.88 -20.01
CA ILE A 86 2.48 3.13 -18.66
C ILE A 86 3.53 3.95 -17.90
N PRO A 87 3.19 5.17 -17.42
CA PRO A 87 4.12 6.02 -16.71
C PRO A 87 4.35 5.46 -15.30
N MET A 88 5.31 4.55 -15.14
CA MET A 88 5.69 3.99 -13.83
C MET A 88 6.83 4.78 -13.23
N MET A 89 6.94 4.81 -11.89
CA MET A 89 7.99 5.55 -11.17
C MET A 89 9.42 5.30 -11.69
N PRO A 90 9.86 4.06 -11.95
CA PRO A 90 11.18 3.82 -12.56
C PRO A 90 11.38 4.49 -13.92
N ASN A 91 10.32 4.55 -14.72
CA ASN A 91 10.36 5.05 -16.10
C ASN A 91 10.29 6.57 -16.16
N VAL A 92 9.67 7.20 -15.15
CA VAL A 92 9.51 8.67 -15.07
C VAL A 92 10.63 9.33 -14.27
N ALA A 93 10.99 8.77 -13.12
CA ALA A 93 11.94 9.37 -12.17
C ALA A 93 13.27 8.61 -12.06
N GLY A 94 13.41 7.48 -12.76
CA GLY A 94 14.60 6.65 -12.74
C GLY A 94 14.64 5.64 -11.59
N HIS A 95 15.54 4.67 -11.72
CA HIS A 95 15.70 3.57 -10.76
C HIS A 95 16.15 4.06 -9.38
N ALA A 96 17.11 5.00 -9.32
CA ALA A 96 17.64 5.53 -8.07
C ALA A 96 16.59 6.29 -7.25
N SER A 97 15.80 7.15 -7.90
CA SER A 97 14.70 7.87 -7.23
C SER A 97 13.64 6.91 -6.70
N THR A 98 13.29 5.90 -7.50
CA THR A 98 12.31 4.89 -7.09
C THR A 98 12.77 4.10 -5.87
N ARG A 99 14.04 3.68 -5.81
CA ARG A 99 14.61 3.01 -4.62
C ARG A 99 14.55 3.90 -3.37
N ARG A 100 14.86 5.19 -3.51
CA ARG A 100 14.78 6.13 -2.38
C ARG A 100 13.36 6.28 -1.85
N GLN A 101 12.37 6.31 -2.74
CA GLN A 101 10.96 6.39 -2.35
C GLN A 101 10.46 5.09 -1.72
N ILE A 102 10.86 3.93 -2.25
CA ILE A 102 10.61 2.62 -1.60
C ILE A 102 11.13 2.63 -0.17
N LEU A 103 12.38 3.10 0.05
CA LEU A 103 12.96 3.18 1.39
C LEU A 103 12.19 4.17 2.28
N ALA A 104 11.85 5.36 1.77
CA ALA A 104 11.08 6.35 2.52
C ALA A 104 9.71 5.80 2.96
N ASP A 105 8.97 5.17 2.06
CA ASP A 105 7.67 4.57 2.37
C ASP A 105 7.80 3.37 3.31
N ALA A 106 8.87 2.56 3.19
CA ALA A 106 9.15 1.48 4.13
C ALA A 106 9.44 1.99 5.55
N LEU A 107 10.16 3.12 5.68
CA LEU A 107 10.40 3.77 6.96
C LEU A 107 9.13 4.36 7.57
N ILE A 108 8.18 4.83 6.76
CA ILE A 108 6.85 5.28 7.22
C ILE A 108 5.98 4.09 7.61
N LEU A 109 6.06 2.97 6.88
CA LEU A 109 5.32 1.75 7.18
C LEU A 109 5.76 1.14 8.52
N ALA A 110 7.05 1.23 8.89
CA ALA A 110 7.58 0.64 10.11
C ALA A 110 6.83 1.04 11.40
N PRO A 111 6.65 2.34 11.74
CA PRO A 111 5.88 2.75 12.92
C PRO A 111 4.41 2.38 12.80
N VAL A 112 3.80 2.45 11.60
CA VAL A 112 2.39 2.09 11.41
C VAL A 112 2.17 0.59 11.60
N GLY A 113 3.13 -0.24 11.18
CA GLY A 113 3.13 -1.68 11.39
C GLY A 113 3.29 -2.07 12.85
N LEU A 114 3.81 -1.20 13.72
CA LEU A 114 3.92 -1.45 15.18
C LEU A 114 2.64 -1.11 15.94
N LEU A 115 1.73 -0.30 15.38
CA LEU A 115 0.47 0.08 16.04
C LEU A 115 -0.37 -1.11 16.54
N PRO A 116 -0.48 -2.25 15.82
CA PRO A 116 -1.16 -3.44 16.34
C PRO A 116 -0.51 -4.05 17.60
N CYS A 117 0.78 -3.84 17.83
CA CYS A 117 1.46 -4.23 19.08
C CYS A 117 1.08 -3.27 20.20
N ASP A 118 1.16 -1.97 19.96
CA ASP A 118 0.89 -0.94 20.97
C ASP A 118 -0.57 -0.97 21.47
N LEU A 119 -1.49 -1.40 20.60
CA LEU A 119 -2.91 -1.55 20.93
C LEU A 119 -3.29 -2.95 21.45
N GLY A 120 -2.33 -3.87 21.56
CA GLY A 120 -2.56 -5.21 22.11
C GLY A 120 -3.29 -6.19 21.18
N TYR A 121 -3.32 -5.92 19.87
CA TYR A 121 -3.95 -6.80 18.87
C TYR A 121 -3.05 -7.96 18.42
N THR A 122 -1.77 -7.92 18.77
CA THR A 122 -0.77 -8.93 18.34
C THR A 122 0.05 -9.45 19.52
N PRO A 123 0.59 -10.68 19.43
CA PRO A 123 1.51 -11.20 20.44
C PRO A 123 2.79 -10.37 20.51
N ALA A 124 3.43 -10.32 21.68
CA ALA A 124 4.69 -9.57 21.89
C ALA A 124 5.82 -9.98 20.91
N ALA A 125 5.81 -11.22 20.42
CA ALA A 125 6.74 -11.69 19.41
C ALA A 125 6.66 -10.89 18.09
N TYR A 126 5.48 -10.39 17.72
CA TYR A 126 5.30 -9.58 16.51
C TYR A 126 6.12 -8.28 16.58
N GLY A 127 6.10 -7.60 17.74
CA GLY A 127 6.86 -6.36 17.97
C GLY A 127 8.37 -6.53 17.98
N LEU A 128 8.87 -7.76 18.12
CA LEU A 128 10.30 -8.08 17.99
C LEU A 128 10.67 -8.44 16.55
N VAL A 129 9.88 -9.30 15.90
CA VAL A 129 10.17 -9.79 14.55
C VAL A 129 10.04 -8.69 13.50
N LEU A 130 9.02 -7.83 13.62
CA LEU A 130 8.76 -6.76 12.66
C LEU A 130 9.96 -5.80 12.48
N PRO A 131 10.54 -5.20 13.55
CA PRO A 131 11.69 -4.31 13.40
C PRO A 131 12.94 -5.05 12.92
N MET A 132 13.14 -6.33 13.28
CA MET A 132 14.25 -7.11 12.75
C MET A 132 14.17 -7.27 11.22
N LEU A 133 12.98 -7.58 10.71
CA LEU A 133 12.74 -7.66 9.26
C LEU A 133 12.87 -6.28 8.61
N GLY A 134 12.34 -5.23 9.24
CA GLY A 134 12.49 -3.85 8.76
C GLY A 134 13.94 -3.40 8.65
N LEU A 135 14.78 -3.73 9.63
CA LEU A 135 16.22 -3.43 9.59
C LEU A 135 16.93 -4.15 8.44
N SER A 136 16.50 -5.36 8.08
CA SER A 136 17.08 -6.05 6.91
C SER A 136 16.80 -5.30 5.61
N VAL A 137 15.62 -4.69 5.47
CA VAL A 137 15.28 -3.85 4.30
C VAL A 137 16.19 -2.62 4.24
N VAL A 138 16.47 -1.98 5.37
CA VAL A 138 17.40 -0.83 5.44
C VAL A 138 18.83 -1.26 5.11
N TRP A 139 19.24 -2.46 5.54
CA TRP A 139 20.58 -2.99 5.26
C TRP A 139 20.81 -3.29 3.77
N TYR A 140 19.78 -3.70 3.04
CA TYR A 140 19.87 -4.03 1.61
C TYR A 140 19.51 -2.88 0.65
N ALA A 141 19.07 -1.72 1.17
CA ALA A 141 18.63 -0.55 0.39
C ALA A 141 19.81 0.32 -0.10
#